data_AF-M8BMB6-F1
#
_entry.id   AF-M8BMB6-F1
#
_cell.length_a   1.000
_cell.length_b   1.000
_cell.length_c   1.000
_cell.angle_alpha   90.00
_cell.angle_beta   90.00
_cell.angle_gamma   90.00
#
_symmetry.space_group_name_H-M   'P 1'
#
loop_
_entity.id
_entity.type
_entity.pdbx_description
1 polymer ?
#
loop_
_entity_poly.entity_id
_entity_poly.type
_entity_poly.pdbx_seq_one_letter_code
_entity_poly.pdbx_strand_id
1 'polypeptide(L)'
;MLDKALAGPRRHRFLNVSTGECIRLDLPELAEHTLLALTPEGLLLLLVEPTLVVRLLNPLTRQLTDLPPVTALLRPEQHRSRQCGSQIGQTINVSGVGLVADASMVAVNFSDPRGLVAAKPGDESWTMVDKEYMNSGLPFAGRFYCANYRGVMVLTTSLDQQPPRLRLVADQSDSFDFSRMADSLHLVDNAGELMLVHRALSLDGEYARSYDAYRVDLEAGVLAPAKGFNGRAVFMGMFRSISVPAEAAYPSVAADSIYLGHDCDRQIQGYNIADGSRCSLIEAVYPRSIVDCLRCCIQGVGKQLA
;
A
#
# COMPACT_ATOMS: atom_id res chain seq x y z
N MET A 1 10.84 22.99 25.04
CA MET A 1 12.06 22.27 25.48
C MET A 1 11.74 20.79 25.33
N LEU A 2 11.87 20.26 24.11
CA LEU A 2 11.40 18.91 23.76
C LEU A 2 12.50 17.89 24.06
N ASP A 3 12.11 16.85 24.79
CA ASP A 3 12.95 15.77 25.30
C ASP A 3 13.92 15.23 24.25
N LYS A 4 15.18 15.65 24.38
CA LYS A 4 16.36 14.91 23.92
C LYS A 4 16.61 13.70 24.84
N ALA A 5 15.58 12.90 25.09
CA ALA A 5 15.76 11.57 25.65
C ALA A 5 16.17 10.65 24.50
N LEU A 6 17.50 10.50 24.34
CA LEU A 6 18.22 9.53 23.53
C LEU A 6 17.33 8.34 23.12
N ALA A 7 16.85 8.37 21.88
CA ALA A 7 16.16 7.24 21.28
C ALA A 7 17.18 6.11 21.14
N GLY A 8 17.05 5.05 21.94
CA GLY A 8 17.73 3.79 21.65
C GLY A 8 17.36 3.33 20.23
N PRO A 9 18.25 2.60 19.53
CA PRO A 9 18.12 2.26 18.11
C PRO A 9 16.95 1.33 17.73
N ARG A 10 15.98 1.10 18.64
CA ARG A 10 14.89 0.13 18.50
C ARG A 10 13.49 0.69 18.76
N ARG A 11 13.36 2.01 19.00
CA ARG A 11 12.05 2.65 19.15
C ARG A 11 11.48 3.08 17.80
N HIS A 12 10.39 2.45 17.42
CA HIS A 12 9.62 2.73 16.20
C HIS A 12 8.42 3.61 16.52
N ARG A 13 8.06 4.48 15.59
CA ARG A 13 6.92 5.40 15.73
C ARG A 13 5.75 4.88 14.90
N PHE A 14 4.56 4.91 15.49
CA PHE A 14 3.32 4.57 14.80
C PHE A 14 2.43 5.80 14.82
N LEU A 15 2.04 6.25 13.64
CA LEU A 15 1.20 7.43 13.43
C LEU A 15 -0.22 7.01 13.11
N ASN A 16 -1.18 7.53 13.87
CA ASN A 16 -2.58 7.53 13.46
C ASN A 16 -2.78 8.64 12.42
N VAL A 17 -2.98 8.24 11.17
CA VAL A 17 -3.13 9.17 10.03
C VAL A 17 -4.43 9.98 10.05
N SER A 18 -5.40 9.59 10.88
CA SER A 18 -6.67 10.30 11.02
C SER A 18 -6.62 11.37 12.11
N THR A 19 -5.95 11.09 13.23
CA THR A 19 -5.86 12.00 14.39
C THR A 19 -4.55 12.77 14.46
N GLY A 20 -3.51 12.33 13.75
CA GLY A 20 -2.15 12.84 13.89
C GLY A 20 -1.42 12.36 15.15
N GLU A 21 -2.08 11.58 16.01
CA GLU A 21 -1.48 11.06 17.24
C GLU A 21 -0.44 9.99 16.96
N CYS A 22 0.52 9.89 17.85
CA CYS A 22 1.70 9.07 17.65
C CYS A 22 2.03 8.30 18.92
N ILE A 23 2.25 7.00 18.78
CA ILE A 23 2.82 6.15 19.84
C ILE A 23 4.23 5.73 19.47
N ARG A 24 5.04 5.38 20.48
CA ARG A 24 6.38 4.84 20.30
C ARG A 24 6.43 3.45 20.91
N LEU A 25 6.89 2.48 20.14
CA LEU A 25 6.98 1.09 20.55
C LEU A 25 8.42 0.60 20.36
N ASP A 26 8.89 -0.20 21.30
CA ASP A 26 10.11 -0.98 21.13
C ASP A 26 9.74 -2.30 20.46
N LEU A 27 10.29 -2.60 19.29
CA LEU A 27 9.94 -3.78 18.49
C LEU A 27 11.21 -4.55 18.12
N PRO A 28 11.76 -5.37 19.06
CA PRO A 28 12.97 -6.15 18.80
C PRO A 28 12.83 -7.12 17.63
N GLU A 29 11.61 -7.57 17.31
CA GLU A 29 11.30 -8.48 16.22
C GLU A 29 11.76 -7.91 14.86
N LEU A 30 11.73 -6.59 14.68
CA LEU A 30 12.17 -5.94 13.44
C LEU A 30 13.68 -6.01 13.22
N ALA A 31 14.48 -6.36 14.24
CA ALA A 31 15.92 -6.56 14.07
C ALA A 31 16.24 -7.93 13.44
N GLU A 32 15.33 -8.89 13.57
CA GLU A 32 15.52 -10.29 13.15
C GLU A 32 14.75 -10.63 11.86
N HIS A 33 13.83 -9.75 11.44
CA HIS A 33 12.91 -9.99 10.33
C HIS A 33 12.97 -8.87 9.30
N THR A 34 12.71 -9.20 8.03
CA THR A 34 12.52 -8.20 6.98
C THR A 34 11.07 -7.75 6.98
N LEU A 35 10.81 -6.45 7.13
CA LEU A 35 9.46 -5.88 7.02
C LEU A 35 9.04 -5.80 5.54
N LEU A 36 7.92 -6.43 5.21
CA LEU A 36 7.37 -6.50 3.85
C LEU A 36 6.26 -5.47 3.60
N ALA A 37 5.35 -5.30 4.57
CA ALA A 37 4.19 -4.41 4.43
C ALA A 37 3.54 -4.05 5.77
N LEU A 38 2.68 -3.03 5.73
CA LEU A 38 1.79 -2.63 6.81
C LEU A 38 0.34 -2.83 6.37
N THR A 39 -0.47 -3.42 7.24
CA THR A 39 -1.94 -3.39 7.07
C THR A 39 -2.50 -2.02 7.46
N PRO A 40 -3.68 -1.61 6.97
CA PRO A 40 -4.38 -0.42 7.45
C PRO A 40 -4.65 -0.45 8.96
N GLU A 41 -4.84 -1.64 9.54
CA GLU A 41 -5.07 -1.85 10.97
C GLU A 41 -3.79 -1.73 11.81
N GLY A 42 -2.63 -1.52 11.18
CA GLY A 42 -1.34 -1.32 11.86
C GLY A 42 -0.58 -2.61 12.18
N LEU A 43 -1.04 -3.77 11.71
CA LEU A 43 -0.28 -5.03 11.75
C LEU A 43 0.88 -5.01 10.75
N LEU A 44 1.98 -5.66 11.11
CA LEU A 44 3.22 -5.72 10.32
C LEU A 44 3.35 -7.09 9.65
N LEU A 45 3.54 -7.10 8.33
CA LEU A 45 3.87 -8.32 7.59
C LEU A 45 5.38 -8.47 7.52
N LEU A 46 5.91 -9.51 8.15
CA LEU A 46 7.33 -9.78 8.31
C LEU A 46 7.75 -11.03 7.56
N LEU A 47 9.02 -11.09 7.14
CA LEU A 47 9.64 -12.25 6.54
C LEU A 47 10.79 -12.75 7.41
N VAL A 48 10.79 -14.05 7.69
CA VAL A 48 11.92 -14.77 8.29
C VAL A 48 12.86 -15.22 7.17
N GLU A 49 13.97 -14.53 6.96
CA GLU A 49 14.89 -14.79 5.82
C GLU A 49 15.34 -16.25 5.67
N PRO A 50 15.76 -16.98 6.73
CA PRO A 50 16.24 -18.35 6.55
C PRO A 50 15.16 -19.33 6.04
N THR A 51 13.96 -19.26 6.59
CA THR A 51 12.86 -20.20 6.33
C THR A 51 11.86 -19.71 5.30
N LEU A 52 11.91 -18.42 4.96
CA LEU A 52 10.94 -17.71 4.12
C LEU A 52 9.51 -17.72 4.64
N VAL A 53 9.33 -18.06 5.92
CA VAL A 53 8.05 -17.99 6.62
C VAL A 53 7.63 -16.52 6.73
N VAL A 54 6.38 -16.26 6.41
CA VAL A 54 5.77 -14.95 6.59
C VAL A 54 5.10 -14.92 7.95
N ARG A 55 5.23 -13.79 8.65
CA ARG A 55 4.62 -13.58 9.97
C ARG A 55 3.81 -12.32 9.98
N LEU A 56 2.64 -12.39 10.61
CA LEU A 56 1.87 -11.20 10.94
C LEU A 56 2.12 -10.84 12.40
N LEU A 57 2.69 -9.66 12.63
CA LEU A 57 2.97 -9.12 13.96
C LEU A 57 1.93 -8.07 14.33
N ASN A 58 1.30 -8.25 15.49
CA ASN A 58 0.59 -7.18 16.16
C ASN A 58 1.58 -6.39 17.03
N PRO A 59 1.89 -5.12 16.69
CA PRO A 59 2.93 -4.36 17.41
C PRO A 59 2.52 -3.99 18.84
N LEU A 60 1.21 -3.96 19.16
CA LEU A 60 0.71 -3.63 20.49
C LEU A 60 0.77 -4.83 21.45
N THR A 61 0.40 -6.02 20.95
CA THR A 61 0.39 -7.25 21.77
C THR A 61 1.66 -8.07 21.64
N ARG A 62 2.51 -7.76 20.66
CA ARG A 62 3.68 -8.55 20.22
C ARG A 62 3.35 -9.99 19.80
N GLN A 63 2.07 -10.27 19.52
CA GLN A 63 1.67 -11.58 19.02
C GLN A 63 2.16 -11.77 17.58
N LEU A 64 2.82 -12.89 17.34
CA LEU A 64 3.24 -13.35 16.02
C LEU A 64 2.33 -14.48 15.57
N THR A 65 1.85 -14.38 14.33
CA THR A 65 1.08 -15.42 13.66
C THR A 65 1.82 -15.89 12.43
N ASP A 66 2.16 -17.17 12.39
CA ASP A 66 2.86 -17.77 11.25
C ASP A 66 1.88 -17.99 10.07
N LEU A 67 2.35 -17.64 8.88
CA LEU A 67 1.72 -17.85 7.58
C LEU A 67 2.63 -18.74 6.72
N PRO A 68 2.11 -19.34 5.64
CA PRO A 68 2.92 -20.21 4.80
C PRO A 68 4.17 -19.50 4.26
N PRO A 69 5.26 -20.25 3.98
CA PRO A 69 6.46 -19.67 3.40
C PRO A 69 6.24 -19.22 1.95
N VAL A 70 6.92 -18.14 1.54
CA VAL A 70 6.87 -17.63 0.15
C VAL A 70 7.71 -18.46 -0.82
N THR A 71 8.37 -19.53 -0.37
CA THR A 71 9.29 -20.36 -1.17
C THR A 71 8.67 -20.82 -2.49
N ALA A 72 7.40 -21.22 -2.49
CA ALA A 72 6.70 -21.69 -3.69
C ALA A 72 6.26 -20.56 -4.64
N LEU A 73 6.32 -19.30 -4.18
CA LEU A 73 5.94 -18.12 -4.96
C LEU A 73 7.14 -17.47 -5.66
N LEU A 74 8.37 -17.80 -5.24
CA LEU A 74 9.58 -17.15 -5.76
C LEU A 74 9.78 -17.41 -7.26
N ARG A 75 10.32 -16.40 -7.94
CA ARG A 75 10.74 -16.53 -9.34
C ARG A 75 12.05 -17.34 -9.44
N PRO A 76 12.35 -17.95 -10.61
CA PRO A 76 13.61 -18.65 -10.82
C PRO A 76 14.85 -17.79 -10.55
N GLU A 77 14.79 -16.48 -10.80
CA GLU A 77 15.88 -15.55 -10.48
C GLU A 77 16.07 -15.42 -8.96
N GLN A 78 14.98 -15.26 -8.20
CA GLN A 78 15.02 -15.14 -6.74
C GLN A 78 15.53 -16.43 -6.09
N HIS A 79 15.13 -17.60 -6.61
CA HIS A 79 15.68 -18.88 -6.17
C HIS A 79 17.19 -18.95 -6.39
N ARG A 80 17.68 -18.52 -7.56
CA ARG A 80 19.13 -18.49 -7.85
C ARG A 80 19.87 -17.52 -6.94
N SER A 81 19.35 -16.30 -6.75
CA SER A 81 19.94 -15.33 -5.83
C SER A 81 20.04 -15.87 -4.40
N ARG A 82 19.00 -16.56 -3.92
CA ARG A 82 19.01 -17.22 -2.61
C ARG A 82 20.08 -18.30 -2.51
N GLN A 83 20.22 -19.14 -3.54
CA GLN A 83 21.26 -20.17 -3.60
C GLN A 83 22.67 -19.58 -3.59
N CYS A 84 22.85 -18.37 -4.13
CA CYS A 84 24.08 -17.59 -4.05
C CYS A 84 24.27 -16.83 -2.72
N GLY A 85 23.40 -17.02 -1.73
CA GLY A 85 23.50 -16.41 -0.41
C GLY A 85 22.90 -15.01 -0.28
N SER A 86 22.18 -14.51 -1.29
CA SER A 86 21.48 -13.22 -1.19
C SER A 86 20.24 -13.32 -0.31
N GLN A 87 20.01 -12.28 0.51
CA GLN A 87 18.75 -12.09 1.23
C GLN A 87 17.65 -11.78 0.23
N ILE A 88 16.51 -12.47 0.34
CA ILE A 88 15.44 -12.35 -0.65
C ILE A 88 14.40 -11.32 -0.27
N GLY A 89 14.26 -10.98 1.02
CA GLY A 89 13.23 -10.05 1.48
C GLY A 89 13.35 -8.66 0.89
N GLN A 90 14.56 -8.22 0.54
CA GLN A 90 14.78 -6.95 -0.16
C GLN A 90 14.31 -6.97 -1.63
N THR A 91 14.07 -8.16 -2.19
CA THR A 91 13.53 -8.35 -3.54
C THR A 91 12.03 -8.61 -3.54
N ILE A 92 11.42 -8.76 -2.36
CA ILE A 92 9.98 -8.97 -2.22
C ILE A 92 9.30 -7.62 -2.11
N ASN A 93 8.37 -7.37 -3.03
CA ASN A 93 7.50 -6.19 -3.00
C ASN A 93 6.06 -6.61 -2.78
N VAL A 94 5.42 -5.99 -1.80
CA VAL A 94 4.00 -6.19 -1.47
C VAL A 94 3.27 -4.87 -1.70
N SER A 95 2.20 -4.91 -2.49
CA SER A 95 1.38 -3.74 -2.84
C SER A 95 -0.02 -3.78 -2.22
N GLY A 96 -0.26 -4.74 -1.32
CA GLY A 96 -1.49 -4.82 -0.55
C GLY A 96 -1.44 -6.00 0.41
N VAL A 97 -1.90 -5.80 1.63
CA VAL A 97 -2.06 -6.84 2.65
C VAL A 97 -3.31 -6.56 3.46
N GLY A 98 -4.05 -7.61 3.80
CA GLY A 98 -5.34 -7.48 4.45
C GLY A 98 -5.84 -8.70 5.17
N LEU A 99 -6.63 -8.47 6.21
CA LEU A 99 -7.43 -9.50 6.84
C LEU A 99 -8.75 -9.67 6.08
N VAL A 100 -9.12 -10.92 5.78
CA VAL A 100 -10.33 -11.29 5.05
C VAL A 100 -11.03 -12.47 5.74
N ALA A 101 -12.26 -12.77 5.31
CA ALA A 101 -13.10 -13.83 5.89
C ALA A 101 -13.20 -13.70 7.42
N ASP A 102 -13.74 -12.57 7.89
CA ASP A 102 -13.88 -12.26 9.32
C ASP A 102 -12.57 -12.36 10.11
N ALA A 103 -11.48 -11.87 9.50
CA ALA A 103 -10.12 -11.91 10.02
C ALA A 103 -9.53 -13.32 10.27
N SER A 104 -10.12 -14.36 9.67
CA SER A 104 -9.59 -15.72 9.75
C SER A 104 -8.53 -16.04 8.69
N MET A 105 -8.38 -15.18 7.67
CA MET A 105 -7.48 -15.38 6.54
C MET A 105 -6.74 -14.08 6.22
N VAL A 106 -5.51 -14.21 5.73
CA VAL A 106 -4.68 -13.09 5.27
C VAL A 106 -4.56 -13.14 3.76
N ALA A 107 -4.92 -12.05 3.09
CA ALA A 107 -4.69 -11.84 1.67
C ALA A 107 -3.44 -10.97 1.48
N VAL A 108 -2.56 -11.36 0.56
CA VAL A 108 -1.32 -10.64 0.24
C VAL A 108 -1.19 -10.51 -1.26
N ASN A 109 -1.02 -9.28 -1.73
CA ASN A 109 -0.74 -8.97 -3.11
C ASN A 109 0.77 -8.73 -3.29
N PHE A 110 1.47 -9.73 -3.82
CA PHE A 110 2.87 -9.62 -4.15
C PHE A 110 3.03 -9.01 -5.56
N SER A 111 3.74 -7.89 -5.65
CA SER A 111 4.13 -7.28 -6.92
C SER A 111 5.40 -7.92 -7.50
N ASP A 112 6.27 -8.41 -6.61
CA ASP A 112 7.43 -9.23 -6.95
C ASP A 112 7.75 -10.18 -5.78
N PRO A 113 7.63 -11.50 -5.92
CA PRO A 113 7.08 -12.23 -7.08
C PRO A 113 5.63 -11.82 -7.38
N ARG A 114 5.11 -12.12 -8.57
CA ARG A 114 3.75 -11.69 -8.94
C ARG A 114 2.69 -12.68 -8.47
N GLY A 115 1.72 -12.22 -7.69
CA GLY A 115 0.50 -12.96 -7.42
C GLY A 115 -0.28 -12.42 -6.22
N LEU A 116 -1.61 -12.51 -6.33
CA LEU A 116 -2.51 -12.37 -5.20
C LEU A 116 -2.72 -13.74 -4.58
N VAL A 117 -2.38 -13.86 -3.30
CA VAL A 117 -2.49 -15.10 -2.56
C VAL A 117 -3.26 -14.90 -1.27
N ALA A 118 -3.82 -15.99 -0.75
CA ALA A 118 -4.48 -15.99 0.54
C ALA A 118 -4.15 -17.26 1.33
N ALA A 119 -4.08 -17.13 2.65
CA ALA A 119 -3.86 -18.25 3.56
C ALA A 119 -4.45 -17.99 4.94
N LYS A 120 -4.89 -19.03 5.61
CA LYS A 120 -5.22 -19.01 7.03
C LYS A 120 -3.96 -19.25 7.88
N PRO A 121 -3.91 -18.72 9.11
CA PRO A 121 -2.91 -19.16 10.08
C PRO A 121 -2.92 -20.68 10.22
N GLY A 122 -1.75 -21.31 10.09
CA GLY A 122 -1.59 -22.76 10.18
C GLY A 122 -1.71 -23.51 8.85
N ASP A 123 -2.07 -22.86 7.74
CA ASP A 123 -1.99 -23.48 6.41
C ASP A 123 -0.53 -23.81 6.06
N GLU A 124 -0.30 -24.90 5.34
CA GLU A 124 1.05 -25.31 4.89
C GLU A 124 1.51 -24.54 3.63
N SER A 125 0.56 -24.05 2.83
CA SER A 125 0.84 -23.40 1.54
C SER A 125 -0.12 -22.25 1.25
N TRP A 126 0.35 -21.30 0.44
CA TRP A 126 -0.47 -20.20 -0.06
C TRP A 126 -1.48 -20.71 -1.10
N THR A 127 -2.74 -20.28 -0.97
CA THR A 127 -3.74 -20.44 -2.04
C THR A 127 -3.56 -19.31 -3.05
N MET A 128 -3.17 -19.67 -4.28
CA MET A 128 -3.07 -18.71 -5.38
C MET A 128 -4.47 -18.28 -5.82
N VAL A 129 -4.79 -17.00 -5.68
CA VAL A 129 -6.07 -16.42 -6.12
C VAL A 129 -5.96 -15.98 -7.57
N ASP A 130 -4.91 -15.22 -7.90
CA ASP A 130 -4.67 -14.71 -9.25
C ASP A 130 -3.17 -14.47 -9.48
N LYS A 131 -2.73 -14.62 -10.73
CA LYS A 131 -1.35 -14.39 -11.18
C LYS A 131 -1.20 -13.10 -11.99
N GLU A 132 -2.30 -12.44 -12.34
CA GLU A 132 -2.28 -11.15 -13.01
C GLU A 132 -1.60 -10.09 -12.12
N TYR A 133 -0.97 -9.11 -12.77
CA TYR A 133 -0.35 -8.00 -12.09
C TYR A 133 -1.41 -7.05 -11.55
N MET A 134 -1.41 -6.86 -10.24
CA MET A 134 -2.26 -5.89 -9.54
C MET A 134 -1.41 -4.66 -9.21
N ASN A 135 -1.89 -3.48 -9.58
CA ASN A 135 -1.21 -2.21 -9.32
C ASN A 135 -1.24 -1.85 -7.82
N SER A 136 -2.37 -2.10 -7.16
CA SER A 136 -2.55 -1.83 -5.73
C SER A 136 -3.57 -2.78 -5.11
N GLY A 137 -3.47 -2.97 -3.79
CA GLY A 137 -4.44 -3.74 -2.99
C GLY A 137 -4.69 -3.09 -1.63
N LEU A 138 -5.94 -3.12 -1.19
CA LEU A 138 -6.42 -2.38 -0.01
C LEU A 138 -7.57 -3.13 0.66
N PRO A 139 -7.50 -3.36 1.98
CA PRO A 139 -8.67 -3.65 2.81
C PRO A 139 -9.61 -2.44 2.89
N PHE A 140 -10.89 -2.65 2.60
CA PHE A 140 -11.92 -1.63 2.68
C PHE A 140 -13.25 -2.27 3.08
N ALA A 141 -13.94 -1.70 4.08
CA ALA A 141 -15.25 -2.17 4.55
C ALA A 141 -15.34 -3.69 4.76
N GLY A 142 -14.32 -4.29 5.39
CA GLY A 142 -14.26 -5.72 5.70
C GLY A 142 -13.96 -6.65 4.52
N ARG A 143 -13.65 -6.11 3.34
CA ARG A 143 -13.29 -6.86 2.13
C ARG A 143 -11.93 -6.42 1.62
N PHE A 144 -11.29 -7.26 0.80
CA PHE A 144 -10.03 -6.92 0.16
C PHE A 144 -10.26 -6.59 -1.30
N TYR A 145 -9.84 -5.39 -1.70
CA TYR A 145 -9.95 -4.90 -3.07
C TYR A 145 -8.57 -4.79 -3.70
N CYS A 146 -8.51 -4.95 -5.01
CA CYS A 146 -7.31 -4.71 -5.79
C CYS A 146 -7.65 -4.08 -7.13
N ALA A 147 -6.69 -3.35 -7.71
CA ALA A 147 -6.85 -2.72 -9.01
C ALA A 147 -5.86 -3.32 -10.02
N ASN A 148 -6.33 -3.60 -11.23
CA ASN A 148 -5.52 -3.97 -12.38
C ASN A 148 -6.04 -3.28 -13.65
N TYR A 149 -5.47 -3.60 -14.81
CA TYR A 149 -5.85 -2.99 -16.09
C TYR A 149 -7.34 -3.14 -16.47
N ARG A 150 -8.12 -4.00 -15.81
CA ARG A 150 -9.57 -4.14 -16.05
C ARG A 150 -10.40 -3.19 -15.19
N GLY A 151 -9.84 -2.69 -14.09
CA GLY A 151 -10.52 -1.85 -13.12
C GLY A 151 -10.36 -2.38 -11.71
N VAL A 152 -11.42 -2.28 -10.91
CA VAL A 152 -11.41 -2.63 -9.48
C VAL A 152 -12.05 -4.00 -9.29
N MET A 153 -11.32 -4.87 -8.59
CA MET A 153 -11.71 -6.23 -8.26
C MET A 153 -11.88 -6.37 -6.75
N VAL A 154 -12.74 -7.29 -6.32
CA VAL A 154 -12.90 -7.68 -4.92
C VAL A 154 -12.56 -9.16 -4.74
N LEU A 155 -11.89 -9.49 -3.65
CA LEU A 155 -11.64 -10.85 -3.22
C LEU A 155 -12.89 -11.44 -2.57
N THR A 156 -13.38 -12.55 -3.13
CA THR A 156 -14.52 -13.32 -2.60
C THR A 156 -14.00 -14.56 -1.86
N THR A 157 -14.51 -14.77 -0.63
CA THR A 157 -13.99 -15.79 0.32
C THR A 157 -15.09 -16.64 0.97
N SER A 158 -16.33 -16.60 0.48
CA SER A 158 -17.46 -17.35 1.05
C SER A 158 -17.22 -18.87 1.08
N LEU A 159 -17.75 -19.55 2.09
CA LEU A 159 -17.64 -21.01 2.29
C LEU A 159 -18.04 -21.81 1.03
N ASP A 160 -19.04 -21.35 0.29
CA ASP A 160 -19.54 -22.02 -0.93
C ASP A 160 -18.66 -21.76 -2.18
N GLN A 161 -17.69 -20.84 -2.09
CA GLN A 161 -16.81 -20.41 -3.19
C GLN A 161 -15.34 -20.70 -2.86
N GLN A 162 -15.03 -21.97 -2.56
CA GLN A 162 -13.66 -22.44 -2.53
C GLN A 162 -13.23 -22.91 -3.94
N PRO A 163 -12.03 -22.50 -4.43
CA PRO A 163 -11.06 -21.59 -3.81
C PRO A 163 -11.46 -20.11 -3.89
N PRO A 164 -10.87 -19.20 -3.07
CA PRO A 164 -11.08 -17.76 -3.15
C PRO A 164 -10.81 -17.22 -4.55
N ARG A 165 -11.61 -16.26 -5.00
CA ARG A 165 -11.56 -15.72 -6.37
C ARG A 165 -11.74 -14.23 -6.40
N LEU A 166 -11.17 -13.60 -7.43
CA LEU A 166 -11.43 -12.21 -7.75
C LEU A 166 -12.70 -12.06 -8.58
N ARG A 167 -13.47 -11.02 -8.27
CA ARG A 167 -14.63 -10.59 -9.05
C ARG A 167 -14.49 -9.11 -9.40
N LEU A 168 -14.72 -8.77 -10.67
CA LEU A 168 -14.78 -7.38 -11.12
C LEU A 168 -15.98 -6.68 -10.47
N VAL A 169 -15.74 -5.53 -9.84
CA VAL A 169 -16.76 -4.70 -9.19
C VAL A 169 -16.86 -3.32 -9.81
N ALA A 170 -15.86 -2.84 -10.53
CA ALA A 170 -15.99 -1.67 -11.37
C ALA A 170 -15.09 -1.81 -12.59
N ASP A 171 -15.67 -1.72 -13.78
CA ASP A 171 -14.94 -1.75 -15.05
C ASP A 171 -14.37 -0.36 -15.36
N GLN A 172 -13.12 -0.31 -15.84
CA GLN A 172 -12.44 0.93 -16.21
C GLN A 172 -12.61 1.31 -17.69
N SER A 173 -13.09 0.39 -18.53
CA SER A 173 -13.00 0.50 -20.00
C SER A 173 -13.67 1.73 -20.59
N ASP A 174 -14.75 2.20 -19.97
CA ASP A 174 -15.47 3.42 -20.39
C ASP A 174 -14.98 4.69 -19.68
N SER A 175 -14.02 4.56 -18.75
CA SER A 175 -13.58 5.66 -17.88
C SER A 175 -12.29 6.33 -18.35
N PHE A 176 -11.34 5.54 -18.85
CA PHE A 176 -10.06 6.03 -19.37
C PHE A 176 -9.34 4.95 -20.20
N ASP A 177 -8.43 5.39 -21.07
CA ASP A 177 -7.50 4.51 -21.76
C ASP A 177 -6.35 4.13 -20.82
N PHE A 178 -6.03 2.83 -20.72
CA PHE A 178 -5.01 2.33 -19.82
C PHE A 178 -3.83 1.67 -20.54
N SER A 179 -2.65 2.24 -20.37
CA SER A 179 -1.40 1.66 -20.85
C SER A 179 -0.71 0.87 -19.75
N ARG A 180 -0.64 -0.47 -19.88
CA ARG A 180 0.07 -1.34 -18.92
C ARG A 180 1.55 -1.01 -18.71
N MET A 181 2.17 -0.30 -19.65
CA MET A 181 3.58 0.08 -19.58
C MET A 181 3.80 1.45 -18.95
N ALA A 182 2.82 2.35 -19.09
CA ALA A 182 2.96 3.74 -18.67
C ALA A 182 2.16 4.04 -17.40
N ASP A 183 1.06 3.35 -17.17
CA ASP A 183 0.04 3.77 -16.22
C ASP A 183 0.00 2.88 -14.97
N SER A 184 -0.56 3.43 -13.90
CA SER A 184 -0.77 2.72 -12.64
C SER A 184 -2.06 3.14 -11.96
N LEU A 185 -2.64 2.21 -11.21
CA LEU A 185 -3.91 2.36 -10.51
C LEU A 185 -3.73 2.21 -9.01
N HIS A 186 -4.16 3.23 -8.25
CA HIS A 186 -3.91 3.33 -6.82
C HIS A 186 -5.23 3.43 -6.06
N LEU A 187 -5.57 2.38 -5.31
CA LEU A 187 -6.72 2.38 -4.41
C LEU A 187 -6.44 3.15 -3.14
N VAL A 188 -7.44 3.89 -2.66
CA VAL A 188 -7.36 4.69 -1.43
C VAL A 188 -8.67 4.59 -0.66
N ASP A 189 -8.58 4.33 0.64
CA ASP A 189 -9.70 4.56 1.56
C ASP A 189 -9.72 6.06 1.91
N ASN A 190 -10.68 6.78 1.35
CA ASN A 190 -10.86 8.21 1.55
C ASN A 190 -11.90 8.51 2.64
N ALA A 191 -11.64 8.02 3.86
CA ALA A 191 -12.54 8.14 5.01
C ALA A 191 -13.91 7.48 4.79
N GLY A 192 -13.88 6.20 4.37
CA GLY A 192 -15.08 5.40 4.13
C GLY A 192 -15.61 5.50 2.70
N GLU A 193 -14.93 6.20 1.82
CA GLU A 193 -15.20 6.22 0.38
C GLU A 193 -14.04 5.56 -0.37
N LEU A 194 -14.33 4.51 -1.15
CA LEU A 194 -13.31 3.83 -1.94
C LEU A 194 -13.01 4.65 -3.19
N MET A 195 -11.79 5.16 -3.28
CA MET A 195 -11.31 5.95 -4.39
C MET A 195 -10.28 5.16 -5.19
N LEU A 196 -10.25 5.42 -6.50
CA LEU A 196 -9.21 4.97 -7.41
C LEU A 196 -8.54 6.19 -8.03
N VAL A 197 -7.21 6.23 -7.99
CA VAL A 197 -6.44 7.23 -8.72
C VAL A 197 -5.73 6.56 -9.88
N HIS A 198 -5.97 7.07 -11.09
CA HIS A 198 -5.25 6.72 -12.31
C HIS A 198 -4.08 7.68 -12.48
N ARG A 199 -2.87 7.13 -12.52
CA ARG A 199 -1.64 7.85 -12.83
C ARG A 199 -1.19 7.48 -14.23
N ALA A 200 -1.16 8.44 -15.14
CA ALA A 200 -0.79 8.25 -16.55
C ALA A 200 0.38 9.13 -16.97
N LEU A 201 1.02 8.79 -18.10
CA LEU A 201 1.93 9.71 -18.79
C LEU A 201 1.10 10.80 -19.49
N SER A 202 1.42 12.07 -19.23
CA SER A 202 0.90 13.22 -19.98
C SER A 202 1.54 13.24 -21.37
N LEU A 203 0.69 13.46 -22.38
CA LEU A 203 1.09 13.56 -23.79
C LEU A 203 1.63 14.96 -24.15
N ASP A 204 1.58 15.93 -23.23
CA ASP A 204 1.85 17.36 -23.50
C ASP A 204 3.36 17.73 -23.49
N GLY A 205 4.25 16.75 -23.67
CA GLY A 205 5.63 17.00 -24.12
C GLY A 205 6.74 17.02 -23.07
N GLU A 206 6.45 16.81 -21.78
CA GLU A 206 7.48 16.83 -20.71
C GLU A 206 7.58 15.56 -19.86
N TYR A 207 7.32 14.35 -20.38
CA TYR A 207 7.29 13.10 -19.55
C TYR A 207 6.49 13.24 -18.24
N ALA A 208 5.61 14.23 -18.16
CA ALA A 208 4.97 14.63 -16.94
C ALA A 208 3.86 13.63 -16.63
N ARG A 209 3.43 13.54 -15.38
CA ARG A 209 2.35 12.65 -15.00
C ARG A 209 1.05 13.41 -14.87
N SER A 210 -0.04 12.84 -15.36
CA SER A 210 -1.40 13.25 -15.05
C SER A 210 -1.99 12.32 -14.01
N TYR A 211 -2.94 12.85 -13.24
CA TYR A 211 -3.61 12.13 -12.19
C TYR A 211 -5.10 12.42 -12.27
N ASP A 212 -5.89 11.38 -12.42
CA ASP A 212 -7.35 11.45 -12.44
C ASP A 212 -7.90 10.61 -11.29
N ALA A 213 -8.90 11.15 -10.58
CA ALA A 213 -9.51 10.49 -9.44
C ALA A 213 -10.92 10.01 -9.79
N TYR A 214 -11.26 8.82 -9.29
CA TYR A 214 -12.56 8.20 -9.50
C TYR A 214 -13.09 7.65 -8.18
N ARG A 215 -14.35 7.91 -7.89
CA ARG A 215 -15.09 7.17 -6.87
C ARG A 215 -15.48 5.81 -7.42
N VAL A 216 -15.21 4.75 -6.66
CA VAL A 216 -15.65 3.40 -7.00
C VAL A 216 -17.10 3.25 -6.57
N ASP A 217 -18.03 3.33 -7.51
CA ASP A 217 -19.45 3.11 -7.25
C ASP A 217 -19.74 1.61 -7.29
N LEU A 218 -19.74 0.97 -6.12
CA LEU A 218 -19.91 -0.48 -5.98
C LEU A 218 -21.32 -0.96 -6.35
N GLU A 219 -22.32 -0.08 -6.27
CA GLU A 219 -23.72 -0.43 -6.60
C GLU A 219 -23.94 -0.36 -8.11
N ALA A 220 -23.49 0.73 -8.74
CA ALA A 220 -23.58 0.89 -10.19
C ALA A 220 -22.54 0.07 -10.95
N GLY A 221 -21.46 -0.35 -10.28
CA GLY A 221 -20.37 -1.12 -10.86
C GLY A 221 -19.48 -0.31 -11.80
N VAL A 222 -19.32 0.99 -11.53
CA VAL A 222 -18.62 1.94 -12.41
C VAL A 222 -17.64 2.82 -11.63
N LEU A 223 -16.70 3.43 -12.36
CA LEU A 223 -15.80 4.45 -11.84
C LEU A 223 -16.39 5.84 -12.15
N ALA A 224 -16.90 6.51 -11.13
CA ALA A 224 -17.46 7.86 -11.28
C ALA A 224 -16.34 8.91 -11.14
N PRO A 225 -16.08 9.77 -12.15
CA PRO A 225 -15.06 10.80 -12.05
C PRO A 225 -15.26 11.69 -10.83
N ALA A 226 -14.18 11.98 -10.11
CA ALA A 226 -14.17 12.81 -8.92
C ALA A 226 -13.30 14.05 -9.15
N LYS A 227 -13.80 15.21 -8.70
CA LYS A 227 -13.09 16.50 -8.81
C LYS A 227 -12.10 16.75 -7.67
N GLY A 228 -11.96 15.81 -6.74
CA GLY A 228 -11.15 15.94 -5.54
C GLY A 228 -11.36 14.75 -4.60
N PHE A 229 -10.86 14.89 -3.38
CA PHE A 229 -10.91 13.89 -2.30
C PHE A 229 -11.76 14.38 -1.12
N ASN A 230 -12.80 15.18 -1.39
CA ASN A 230 -13.68 15.77 -0.38
C ASN A 230 -12.89 16.58 0.69
N GLY A 231 -11.94 17.39 0.24
CA GLY A 231 -11.12 18.23 1.11
C GLY A 231 -9.98 17.49 1.81
N ARG A 232 -9.76 16.21 1.48
CA ARG A 232 -8.65 15.40 2.01
C ARG A 232 -7.45 15.43 1.06
N ALA A 233 -6.31 15.00 1.55
CA ALA A 233 -5.12 14.80 0.74
C ALA A 233 -4.75 13.33 0.66
N VAL A 234 -4.27 12.90 -0.50
CA VAL A 234 -3.81 11.54 -0.74
C VAL A 234 -2.30 11.52 -0.81
N PHE A 235 -1.67 10.69 0.02
CA PHE A 235 -0.25 10.37 -0.10
C PHE A 235 -0.15 9.04 -0.84
N MET A 236 0.50 9.04 -2.00
CA MET A 236 0.55 7.89 -2.91
C MET A 236 2.00 7.47 -3.18
N GLY A 237 2.38 6.28 -2.72
CA GLY A 237 3.58 5.56 -3.14
C GLY A 237 3.24 4.52 -4.21
N MET A 238 4.23 3.80 -4.72
CA MET A 238 4.00 2.77 -5.76
C MET A 238 3.23 1.57 -5.22
N PHE A 239 3.34 1.32 -3.92
CA PHE A 239 2.81 0.12 -3.28
C PHE A 239 1.79 0.42 -2.18
N ARG A 240 1.64 1.68 -1.78
CA ARG A 240 0.77 2.08 -0.68
C ARG A 240 0.26 3.49 -0.87
N SER A 241 -1.03 3.68 -0.61
CA SER A 241 -1.64 5.00 -0.55
C SER A 241 -2.38 5.19 0.77
N ILE A 242 -2.39 6.41 1.29
CA ILE A 242 -3.16 6.81 2.47
C ILE A 242 -3.88 8.14 2.21
N SER A 243 -5.06 8.32 2.81
CA SER A 243 -5.78 9.60 2.79
C SER A 243 -5.75 10.25 4.18
N VAL A 244 -5.42 11.54 4.24
CA VAL A 244 -5.33 12.32 5.47
C VAL A 244 -6.22 13.57 5.40
N PRO A 245 -6.75 14.06 6.53
CA PRO A 245 -7.49 15.33 6.55
C PRO A 245 -6.51 16.51 6.29
N ALA A 246 -6.81 17.38 5.33
CA ALA A 246 -5.84 18.37 4.85
C ALA A 246 -5.63 19.58 5.79
N GLU A 247 -6.57 19.94 6.66
CA GLU A 247 -6.41 21.17 7.47
C GLU A 247 -6.62 20.96 8.98
N ALA A 248 -7.46 19.99 9.36
CA ALA A 248 -7.79 19.76 10.77
C ALA A 248 -6.62 19.16 11.58
N ALA A 249 -5.84 18.24 10.99
CA ALA A 249 -4.71 17.60 11.65
C ALA A 249 -3.34 18.03 11.09
N TYR A 250 -3.30 18.59 9.87
CA TYR A 250 -2.07 18.82 9.13
C TYR A 250 -2.03 20.17 8.39
N PRO A 251 -1.78 21.30 9.07
CA PRO A 251 -1.93 22.66 8.50
C PRO A 251 -1.13 22.97 7.22
N SER A 252 -0.11 22.16 6.89
CA SER A 252 0.72 22.33 5.68
C SER A 252 0.31 21.42 4.52
N VAL A 253 -0.79 20.69 4.66
CA VAL A 253 -1.33 19.76 3.66
C VAL A 253 -2.44 20.50 2.91
N ALA A 254 -2.36 20.52 1.58
CA ALA A 254 -3.38 21.12 0.75
C ALA A 254 -4.51 20.14 0.50
N ALA A 255 -5.74 20.64 0.53
CA ALA A 255 -6.93 19.86 0.20
C ALA A 255 -6.90 19.39 -1.26
N ASP A 256 -7.58 18.27 -1.54
CA ASP A 256 -7.78 17.69 -2.88
C ASP A 256 -6.48 17.47 -3.66
N SER A 257 -5.39 17.24 -2.93
CA SER A 257 -4.04 17.14 -3.47
C SER A 257 -3.44 15.75 -3.28
N ILE A 258 -2.63 15.33 -4.25
CA ILE A 258 -1.83 14.11 -4.22
C ILE A 258 -0.38 14.47 -3.89
N TYR A 259 0.19 13.79 -2.91
CA TYR A 259 1.58 13.87 -2.51
C TYR A 259 2.30 12.56 -2.84
N LEU A 260 3.26 12.62 -3.77
CA LEU A 260 3.92 11.42 -4.28
C LEU A 260 5.04 10.92 -3.38
N GLY A 261 5.06 9.62 -3.11
CA GLY A 261 6.18 8.93 -2.48
C GLY A 261 7.45 9.02 -3.32
N HIS A 262 8.61 8.86 -2.69
CA HIS A 262 9.91 8.89 -3.40
C HIS A 262 10.10 7.71 -4.37
N ASP A 263 9.30 6.66 -4.21
CA ASP A 263 9.24 5.49 -5.06
C ASP A 263 8.36 5.69 -6.31
N CYS A 264 7.53 6.75 -6.37
CA CYS A 264 6.64 7.03 -7.50
C CYS A 264 7.28 7.85 -8.63
N ASP A 265 8.03 8.90 -8.29
CA ASP A 265 8.60 9.82 -9.26
C ASP A 265 9.93 10.40 -8.76
N ARG A 266 10.77 10.85 -9.70
CA ARG A 266 12.08 11.43 -9.38
C ARG A 266 11.97 12.85 -8.82
N GLN A 267 10.88 13.55 -9.11
CA GLN A 267 10.62 14.88 -8.59
C GLN A 267 9.56 14.85 -7.50
N ILE A 268 9.84 15.56 -6.42
CA ILE A 268 8.90 15.71 -5.33
C ILE A 268 7.84 16.74 -5.74
N GLN A 269 6.65 16.24 -6.04
CA GLN A 269 5.54 17.06 -6.49
C GLN A 269 4.30 16.79 -5.65
N GLY A 270 3.63 17.87 -5.26
CA GLY A 270 2.20 17.88 -4.97
C GLY A 270 1.43 18.12 -6.27
N TYR A 271 0.30 17.46 -6.45
CA TYR A 271 -0.59 17.64 -7.60
C TYR A 271 -2.01 17.88 -7.10
N ASN A 272 -2.62 19.01 -7.44
CA ASN A 272 -4.02 19.28 -7.08
C ASN A 272 -4.94 18.71 -8.17
N ILE A 273 -5.88 17.86 -7.78
CA ILE A 273 -6.80 17.18 -8.71
C ILE A 273 -7.87 18.13 -9.25
N ALA A 274 -8.24 19.16 -8.50
CA ALA A 274 -9.32 20.06 -8.88
C ALA A 274 -8.93 21.01 -10.02
N ASP A 275 -7.68 21.49 -10.04
CA ASP A 275 -7.20 22.47 -11.02
C ASP A 275 -5.96 22.01 -11.82
N GLY A 276 -5.42 20.83 -11.53
CA GLY A 276 -4.24 20.27 -12.19
C GLY A 276 -2.93 20.96 -11.85
N SER A 277 -2.92 21.87 -10.87
CA SER A 277 -1.72 22.61 -10.47
C SER A 277 -0.69 21.71 -9.81
N ARG A 278 0.59 22.00 -10.06
CA ARG A 278 1.73 21.30 -9.50
C ARG A 278 2.45 22.19 -8.51
N CYS A 279 2.74 21.68 -7.33
CA CYS A 279 3.60 22.34 -6.36
C CYS A 279 4.87 21.51 -6.16
N SER A 280 6.02 22.06 -6.54
CA SER A 280 7.30 21.47 -6.16
C SER A 280 7.46 21.59 -4.64
N LEU A 281 7.58 20.46 -3.94
CA LEU A 281 8.01 20.53 -2.56
C LEU A 281 9.53 20.53 -2.56
N ILE A 282 10.12 21.53 -1.93
CA ILE A 282 11.58 21.62 -1.78
C ILE A 282 12.03 20.46 -0.89
N GLU A 283 13.04 19.70 -1.33
CA GLU A 283 13.64 18.64 -0.54
C GLU A 283 14.21 19.17 0.79
N ALA A 284 13.81 18.51 1.87
CA ALA A 284 14.53 18.41 3.15
C ALA A 284 15.09 19.73 3.71
N VAL A 285 14.21 20.66 4.09
CA VAL A 285 14.55 21.63 5.13
C VAL A 285 14.46 20.92 6.48
N TYR A 286 15.49 21.03 7.33
CA TYR A 286 15.43 20.50 8.68
C TYR A 286 14.84 21.55 9.63
N PRO A 287 13.83 21.21 10.46
CA PRO A 287 13.23 19.89 10.67
C PRO A 287 12.29 19.44 9.55
N ARG A 288 12.28 18.12 9.26
CA ARG A 288 11.38 17.49 8.27
C ARG A 288 9.93 17.92 8.50
N SER A 289 9.24 18.29 7.41
CA SER A 289 7.83 18.63 7.47
C SER A 289 6.98 17.38 7.73
N ILE A 290 5.73 17.58 8.16
CA ILE A 290 4.79 16.46 8.32
C ILE A 290 4.48 15.76 6.98
N VAL A 291 4.53 16.51 5.89
CA VAL A 291 4.41 15.99 4.52
C VAL A 291 5.57 15.02 4.24
N ASP A 292 6.80 15.36 4.60
CA ASP A 292 7.95 14.46 4.43
C ASP A 292 7.81 13.19 5.26
N CYS A 293 7.33 13.30 6.50
CA CYS A 293 7.08 12.13 7.35
C CYS A 293 6.03 11.20 6.74
N LEU A 294 4.88 11.74 6.32
CA LEU A 294 3.80 10.95 5.70
C LEU A 294 4.26 10.29 4.39
N ARG A 295 5.12 10.96 3.62
CA ARG A 295 5.72 10.41 2.39
C ARG A 295 6.71 9.28 2.68
N CYS A 296 7.45 9.31 3.78
CA CYS A 296 8.25 8.16 4.20
C CYS A 296 7.35 6.96 4.57
N CYS A 297 6.20 7.20 5.23
CA CYS A 297 5.30 6.13 5.65
C CYS A 297 4.66 5.33 4.50
N ILE A 298 4.63 5.87 3.27
CA ILE A 298 4.02 5.20 2.10
C ILE A 298 5.04 4.47 1.21
N GLN A 299 6.34 4.56 1.49
CA GLN A 299 7.37 3.92 0.66
C GLN A 299 7.31 2.39 0.65
N GLY A 300 6.53 1.76 1.53
CA GLY A 300 6.17 0.34 1.44
C GLY A 300 7.30 -0.69 1.61
N VAL A 301 8.57 -0.28 1.63
CA VAL A 301 9.73 -1.20 1.69
C VAL A 301 10.87 -0.66 2.58
N GLY A 302 11.56 -1.58 3.25
CA GLY A 302 12.83 -1.31 3.92
C GLY A 302 12.72 -0.86 5.39
N LYS A 303 13.83 -0.34 5.92
CA LYS A 303 14.00 0.03 7.34
C LYS A 303 13.23 1.29 7.78
N GLN A 304 12.49 1.94 6.88
CA GLN A 304 11.96 3.31 7.07
C GLN A 304 10.43 3.40 7.21
N LEU A 305 9.75 2.29 7.44
CA LEU A 305 8.30 2.28 7.74
C LEU A 305 7.96 2.70 9.19
N ALA A 306 8.87 3.41 9.86
CA ALA A 306 8.75 3.88 11.25
C ALA A 306 9.00 5.38 11.37
#